data_AF-A0A2G5QW46-F1
#
_entry.id   AF-A0A2G5QW46-F1
#
_cell.length_a   1.000
_cell.length_b   1.000
_cell.length_c   1.000
_cell.angle_alpha   90.00
_cell.angle_beta   90.00
_cell.angle_gamma   90.00
#
_symmetry.space_group_name_H-M   'P 1'
#
loop_
_entity.id
_entity.type
_entity.pdbx_description
1 polymer ?
#
loop_
_entity_poly.entity_id
_entity_poly.type
_entity_poly.pdbx_seq_one_letter_code
_entity_poly.pdbx_strand_id
1 'polypeptide(L)'
;MAKTVFQKNQRVWVESVGCWATVDKIVPIWAKGFDEPVRVTYDVGLGREFLAHELKAEDKIDPQEGGVTSNWRILRARNKWQQENDCAHHPYPGTYPVVVTDAQDWGGWRTPGAEYDRDPHKMEHQARLIASAPRLHAVARELLTLVADNPEDAPPALTDLAQKIAAIERYLQEAPAAGPGSD
;
A
#
# COMPACT_ATOMS: atom_id res chain seq x y z
N MET A 1 4.05 25.75 -13.40
CA MET A 1 4.62 26.07 -12.08
C MET A 1 3.88 25.27 -11.03
N ALA A 2 4.61 24.60 -10.14
CA ALA A 2 4.01 23.69 -9.17
C ALA A 2 3.82 24.39 -7.82
N LYS A 3 2.59 24.37 -7.31
CA LYS A 3 2.28 24.84 -5.96
C LYS A 3 2.15 23.66 -5.00
N THR A 4 2.48 23.90 -3.74
CA THR A 4 2.21 22.97 -2.65
C THR A 4 0.70 22.84 -2.47
N VAL A 5 0.22 21.60 -2.43
CA VAL A 5 -1.18 21.22 -2.18
C VAL A 5 -1.38 20.83 -0.72
N PHE A 6 -0.38 20.17 -0.12
CA PHE A 6 -0.37 19.75 1.28
C PHE A 6 0.72 20.46 2.07
N GLN A 7 0.52 20.56 3.38
CA GLN A 7 1.45 21.18 4.33
C GLN A 7 2.24 20.15 5.11
N LYS A 8 3.41 20.54 5.66
CA LYS A 8 4.14 19.71 6.61
C LYS A 8 3.27 19.42 7.84
N ASN A 9 3.36 18.20 8.37
CA ASN A 9 2.56 17.66 9.47
C ASN A 9 1.06 17.51 9.16
N GLN A 10 0.63 17.66 7.90
CA GLN A 10 -0.75 17.38 7.51
C GLN A 10 -0.98 15.87 7.39
N ARG A 11 -2.05 15.36 8.00
CA ARG A 11 -2.52 13.98 7.80
C ARG A 11 -3.15 13.84 6.41
N VAL A 12 -2.72 12.83 5.67
CA VAL A 12 -3.16 12.54 4.30
C VAL A 12 -3.39 11.04 4.12
N TRP A 13 -4.33 10.67 3.27
CA TRP A 13 -4.52 9.30 2.82
C TRP A 13 -3.71 9.06 1.56
N VAL A 14 -3.00 7.94 1.53
CA VAL A 14 -2.16 7.54 0.40
C VAL A 14 -2.93 6.52 -0.42
N GLU A 15 -3.49 6.92 -1.56
CA GLU A 15 -4.38 6.06 -2.35
C GLU A 15 -3.71 4.77 -2.83
N SER A 16 -2.47 4.87 -3.29
CA SER A 16 -1.71 3.72 -3.81
C SER A 16 -1.32 2.72 -2.73
N VAL A 17 -1.41 3.06 -1.44
CA VAL A 17 -1.11 2.15 -0.33
C VAL A 17 -2.38 1.78 0.45
N GLY A 18 -3.39 2.65 0.47
CA GLY A 18 -4.61 2.44 1.25
C GLY A 18 -4.40 2.65 2.75
N CYS A 19 -3.57 3.62 3.14
CA CYS A 19 -3.33 3.95 4.54
C CYS A 19 -3.24 5.45 4.80
N TRP A 20 -3.40 5.82 6.06
CA TRP A 20 -3.13 7.17 6.54
C TRP A 20 -1.64 7.36 6.80
N ALA A 21 -1.12 8.52 6.41
CA ALA A 21 0.23 8.95 6.69
C ALA A 21 0.26 10.46 7.04
N THR A 22 1.40 10.94 7.52
CA THR A 22 1.62 12.35 7.80
C THR A 22 2.68 12.87 6.84
N VAL A 23 2.45 14.04 6.24
CA VAL A 23 3.46 14.70 5.39
C VAL A 23 4.65 15.11 6.25
N ASP A 24 5.77 14.42 6.08
CA ASP A 24 7.01 14.71 6.78
C ASP A 24 7.77 15.85 6.07
N LYS A 25 7.90 15.74 4.74
CA LYS A 25 8.65 16.71 3.94
C LYS A 25 7.95 17.04 2.63
N ILE A 26 7.95 18.32 2.31
CA ILE A 26 7.58 18.83 0.98
C ILE A 26 8.87 18.92 0.16
N VAL A 27 8.93 18.21 -0.97
CA VAL A 27 10.12 18.10 -1.81
C VAL A 27 9.88 18.84 -3.14
N PRO A 28 10.40 20.08 -3.29
CA PRO A 28 10.36 20.79 -4.56
C PRO A 28 11.42 20.23 -5.53
N ILE A 29 10.99 19.92 -6.75
CA ILE A 29 11.83 19.47 -7.86
C ILE A 29 12.13 20.66 -8.78
N TRP A 30 13.41 20.90 -9.02
CA TRP A 30 13.92 22.03 -9.81
C TRP A 30 14.45 21.56 -11.16
N ALA A 31 14.29 22.40 -12.20
CA ALA A 31 14.88 22.17 -13.51
C ALA A 31 15.79 23.34 -13.88
N LYS A 32 16.88 23.06 -14.58
CA LYS A 32 17.83 24.09 -15.03
C LYS A 32 17.11 25.11 -15.91
N GLY A 33 17.29 26.40 -15.61
CA GLY A 33 16.68 27.50 -16.35
C GLY A 33 15.29 27.92 -15.85
N PHE A 34 14.84 27.42 -14.71
CA PHE A 34 13.62 27.85 -14.04
C PHE A 34 13.94 28.43 -12.66
N ASP A 35 13.35 29.58 -12.35
CA ASP A 35 13.48 30.25 -11.04
C ASP A 35 12.49 29.72 -10.00
N GLU A 36 11.63 28.79 -10.40
CA GLU A 36 10.60 28.17 -9.56
C GLU A 36 10.57 26.64 -9.75
N PRO A 37 10.11 25.87 -8.73
CA PRO A 37 10.03 24.42 -8.84
C PRO A 37 9.04 24.00 -9.93
N VAL A 38 9.49 23.05 -10.76
CA VAL A 38 8.69 22.48 -11.85
C VAL A 38 7.68 21.47 -11.35
N ARG A 39 7.95 20.83 -10.21
CA ARG A 39 7.08 19.83 -9.58
C ARG A 39 7.28 19.85 -8.07
N VAL A 40 6.26 19.44 -7.32
CA VAL A 40 6.33 19.22 -5.88
C VAL A 40 5.91 17.78 -5.60
N THR A 41 6.72 17.07 -4.83
CA THR A 41 6.45 15.74 -4.28
C THR A 41 6.41 15.80 -2.75
N TYR A 42 5.88 14.77 -2.12
CA TYR A 42 5.70 14.69 -0.67
C TYR A 42 6.32 13.42 -0.14
N ASP A 43 7.19 13.54 0.86
CA ASP A 43 7.61 12.41 1.67
C ASP A 43 6.62 12.25 2.83
N VAL A 44 6.12 11.03 2.98
CA VAL A 44 5.16 10.63 4.01
C VAL A 44 5.67 9.45 4.84
N GLY A 45 6.97 9.12 4.75
CA GLY A 45 7.60 8.06 5.53
C GLY A 45 7.35 6.64 5.02
N LEU A 46 6.88 6.48 3.78
CA LEU A 46 6.55 5.17 3.17
C LEU A 46 7.61 4.70 2.15
N GLY A 47 8.85 5.17 2.28
CA GLY A 47 9.99 4.69 1.49
C GLY A 47 10.05 5.21 0.04
N ARG A 48 9.14 6.12 -0.35
CA ARG A 48 9.24 6.92 -1.59
C ARG A 48 8.51 8.24 -1.44
N GLU A 49 8.77 9.14 -2.37
CA GLU A 49 7.99 10.37 -2.52
C GLU A 49 6.70 10.12 -3.34
N PHE A 50 5.65 10.87 -3.02
CA PHE A 50 4.33 10.80 -3.64
C PHE A 50 3.96 12.12 -4.32
N LEU A 51 3.18 12.03 -5.40
CA LEU A 51 2.61 13.18 -6.08
C LEU A 51 1.33 13.63 -5.39
N ALA A 52 0.96 14.90 -5.58
CA ALA A 52 -0.25 15.46 -4.95
C ALA A 52 -1.53 14.70 -5.31
N HIS A 53 -1.63 14.11 -6.50
CA HIS A 53 -2.81 13.37 -6.93
C HIS A 53 -2.91 11.96 -6.32
N GLU A 54 -1.83 11.46 -5.72
CA GLU A 54 -1.82 10.16 -5.02
C GLU A 54 -2.24 10.31 -3.54
N LEU A 55 -2.46 11.56 -3.10
CA LEU A 55 -2.75 11.92 -1.72
C LEU A 55 -4.12 12.59 -1.63
N LYS A 56 -4.87 12.28 -0.58
CA LYS A 56 -6.13 12.94 -0.24
C LYS A 56 -6.05 13.55 1.16
N ALA A 57 -6.57 14.76 1.32
CA ALA A 57 -6.69 15.39 2.62
C ALA A 57 -7.80 14.72 3.44
N GLU A 58 -7.67 14.73 4.76
CA GLU A 58 -8.61 14.08 5.68
C GLU A 58 -10.06 14.54 5.51
N ASP A 59 -10.27 15.83 5.22
CA ASP A 59 -11.58 16.45 5.00
C ASP A 59 -12.23 16.10 3.64
N LYS A 60 -11.48 15.46 2.75
CA LYS A 60 -11.91 15.12 1.38
C LYS A 60 -12.17 13.63 1.16
N ILE A 61 -12.15 12.83 2.22
CA ILE A 61 -12.38 11.39 2.14
C ILE A 61 -13.72 11.09 2.74
N ASP A 62 -14.62 10.56 1.92
CA ASP A 62 -15.80 9.88 2.45
C ASP A 62 -15.31 8.61 3.20
N PRO A 63 -15.64 8.43 4.49
CA PRO A 63 -15.29 7.23 5.25
C PRO A 63 -15.72 5.92 4.56
N GLN A 64 -16.70 5.98 3.65
CA GLN A 64 -17.13 4.85 2.83
C GLN A 64 -16.33 4.65 1.54
N GLU A 65 -15.70 5.69 0.97
CA GLU A 65 -14.85 5.59 -0.23
C GLU A 65 -13.46 4.97 0.04
N GLY A 66 -13.08 4.82 1.31
CA GLY A 66 -11.81 4.19 1.71
C GLY A 66 -11.70 2.69 1.40
N GLY A 67 -12.78 2.08 0.89
CA GLY A 67 -12.81 0.70 0.44
C GLY A 67 -13.09 0.62 -1.07
N VAL A 68 -12.37 -0.26 -1.76
CA VAL A 68 -12.68 -0.73 -3.12
C VAL A 68 -12.23 0.18 -4.28
N THR A 69 -10.92 0.42 -4.43
CA THR A 69 -10.31 0.59 -5.78
C THR A 69 -8.82 0.22 -5.89
N SER A 70 -8.14 -0.15 -4.80
CA SER A 70 -6.73 -0.52 -4.88
C SER A 70 -6.56 -1.91 -5.53
N ASN A 71 -6.41 -1.91 -6.86
CA ASN A 71 -6.11 -3.09 -7.67
C ASN A 71 -4.62 -3.44 -7.54
N TRP A 72 -4.25 -3.97 -6.38
CA TRP A 72 -2.92 -4.54 -6.20
C TRP A 72 -2.75 -5.71 -7.16
N ARG A 73 -1.66 -5.70 -7.94
CA ARG A 73 -1.42 -6.66 -9.02
C ARG A 73 -0.10 -7.36 -8.80
N ILE A 74 -0.05 -8.63 -9.19
CA ILE A 74 1.20 -9.39 -9.22
C ILE A 74 1.77 -9.26 -10.63
N LEU A 75 2.95 -8.67 -10.73
CA LEU A 75 3.77 -8.67 -11.92
C LEU A 75 4.92 -9.66 -11.74
N ARG A 76 5.59 -9.98 -12.85
CA ARG A 76 6.84 -10.74 -12.84
C ARG A 76 8.00 -9.85 -13.24
N ALA A 77 9.01 -9.79 -12.39
CA ALA A 77 10.27 -9.12 -12.69
C ALA A 77 11.30 -10.17 -13.13
N ARG A 78 12.16 -9.80 -14.09
CA ARG A 78 13.28 -10.66 -14.50
C ARG A 78 14.33 -10.73 -13.41
N ASN A 79 14.81 -11.93 -13.13
CA ASN A 79 15.99 -12.15 -12.31
C ASN A 79 17.23 -11.79 -13.13
N LYS A 80 18.03 -10.84 -12.64
CA LYS A 80 19.27 -10.40 -13.32
C LYS A 80 20.48 -11.26 -12.98
N TRP A 81 20.37 -12.10 -11.94
CA TRP A 81 21.48 -12.80 -11.32
C TRP A 81 21.44 -14.32 -11.52
N GLN A 82 20.29 -14.87 -11.91
CA GLN A 82 20.14 -16.30 -12.24
C GLN A 82 19.49 -16.46 -13.61
N GLN A 83 20.01 -17.37 -14.41
CA GLN A 83 19.40 -17.73 -15.69
C GLN A 83 18.29 -18.75 -15.48
N GLU A 84 17.38 -18.88 -16.46
CA GLU A 84 16.26 -19.82 -16.41
C GLU A 84 16.71 -21.27 -16.16
N ASN A 85 17.85 -21.67 -16.75
CA ASN A 85 18.39 -23.01 -16.57
C ASN A 85 18.87 -23.29 -15.13
N ASP A 86 19.41 -22.27 -14.45
CA ASP A 86 19.92 -22.40 -13.07
C ASP A 86 18.78 -22.58 -12.05
N CYS A 87 17.57 -22.17 -12.43
CA CYS A 87 16.38 -22.19 -11.59
C CYS A 87 15.20 -22.91 -12.26
N ALA A 88 15.48 -23.93 -13.06
CA ALA A 88 14.45 -24.70 -13.79
C ALA A 88 13.43 -25.39 -12.86
N HIS A 89 13.78 -25.56 -11.58
CA HIS A 89 12.91 -26.13 -10.56
C HIS A 89 11.92 -25.11 -9.98
N HIS A 90 12.05 -23.81 -10.30
CA HIS A 90 11.09 -22.79 -9.91
C HIS A 90 9.78 -22.94 -10.70
N PRO A 91 8.62 -22.54 -10.14
CA PRO A 91 7.36 -22.49 -10.88
C PRO A 91 7.40 -21.49 -12.04
N TYR A 92 8.22 -20.43 -11.94
CA TYR A 92 8.46 -19.44 -13.00
C TYR A 92 9.96 -19.13 -13.12
N PRO A 93 10.75 -19.99 -13.80
CA PRO A 93 12.19 -19.82 -13.94
C PRO A 93 12.57 -18.46 -14.52
N GLY A 94 13.70 -17.90 -14.07
CA GLY A 94 14.24 -16.61 -14.53
C GLY A 94 13.45 -15.38 -14.09
N THR A 95 12.38 -15.54 -13.30
CA THR A 95 11.55 -14.43 -12.81
C THR A 95 11.20 -14.59 -11.33
N TYR A 96 10.67 -13.52 -10.72
CA TYR A 96 10.12 -13.53 -9.37
C TYR A 96 8.90 -12.60 -9.27
N PRO A 97 7.96 -12.86 -8.33
CA PRO A 97 6.76 -12.06 -8.19
C PRO A 97 7.06 -10.70 -7.56
N VAL A 98 6.36 -9.68 -8.04
CA VAL A 98 6.36 -8.32 -7.49
C VAL A 98 4.91 -7.90 -7.34
N VAL A 99 4.51 -7.46 -6.15
CA VAL A 99 3.19 -6.86 -5.96
C VAL A 99 3.31 -5.37 -6.17
N VAL A 100 2.59 -4.84 -7.15
CA VAL A 100 2.48 -3.40 -7.41
C VAL A 100 1.18 -2.88 -6.84
N THR A 101 1.22 -1.71 -6.21
CA THR A 101 0.06 -1.12 -5.54
C THR A 101 -0.43 0.14 -6.24
N ASP A 102 0.39 0.71 -7.14
CA ASP A 102 0.05 1.86 -7.98
C ASP A 102 -0.50 1.46 -9.37
N ALA A 103 -1.27 2.36 -9.97
CA ALA A 103 -1.83 2.18 -11.32
C ALA A 103 -0.76 2.10 -12.42
N GLN A 104 0.39 2.76 -12.24
CA GLN A 104 1.50 2.77 -13.19
C GLN A 104 2.51 1.64 -12.96
N ASP A 105 2.13 0.60 -12.21
CA ASP A 105 2.97 -0.55 -11.89
C ASP A 105 4.20 -0.21 -11.04
N TRP A 106 4.11 0.87 -10.25
CA TRP A 106 5.19 1.35 -9.39
C TRP A 106 4.96 1.01 -7.92
N GLY A 107 6.07 0.94 -7.17
CA GLY A 107 6.05 0.65 -5.73
C GLY A 107 5.60 -0.77 -5.37
N GLY A 108 5.30 -0.95 -4.09
CA GLY A 108 4.78 -2.20 -3.52
C GLY A 108 5.83 -3.16 -2.97
N TRP A 109 5.51 -4.45 -2.97
CA TRP A 109 6.29 -5.50 -2.32
C TRP A 109 7.14 -6.28 -3.34
N ARG A 110 8.40 -6.55 -2.98
CA ARG A 110 9.35 -7.31 -3.80
C ARG A 110 10.00 -8.40 -2.97
N THR A 111 10.22 -9.55 -3.59
CA THR A 111 10.97 -10.65 -2.99
C THR A 111 12.46 -10.51 -3.31
N PRO A 112 13.37 -10.59 -2.32
CA PRO A 112 14.79 -10.74 -2.58
C PRO A 112 15.06 -12.04 -3.36
N GLY A 113 15.94 -12.01 -4.37
CA GLY A 113 16.21 -13.19 -5.21
C GLY A 113 16.63 -14.43 -4.42
N ALA A 114 17.45 -14.27 -3.38
CA ALA A 114 17.88 -15.37 -2.51
C ALA A 114 16.74 -15.99 -1.67
N GLU A 115 15.68 -15.23 -1.37
CA GLU A 115 14.50 -15.77 -0.68
C GLU A 115 13.60 -16.54 -1.65
N TYR A 116 13.46 -16.04 -2.88
CA TYR A 116 12.73 -16.75 -3.93
C TYR A 116 13.38 -18.07 -4.30
N ASP A 117 14.71 -18.10 -4.42
CA ASP A 117 15.48 -19.32 -4.71
C ASP A 117 15.33 -20.39 -3.61
N ARG A 118 15.18 -19.96 -2.35
CA ARG A 118 15.04 -20.88 -1.21
C ARG A 118 13.70 -21.61 -1.20
N ASP A 119 12.60 -20.90 -1.46
CA ASP A 119 11.25 -21.48 -1.49
C ASP A 119 10.33 -20.65 -2.39
N PRO A 120 10.33 -20.92 -3.70
CA PRO A 120 9.58 -20.10 -4.64
C PRO A 120 8.07 -20.29 -4.48
N HIS A 121 7.61 -21.48 -4.11
CA HIS A 121 6.18 -21.74 -3.92
C HIS A 121 5.58 -20.94 -2.76
N LYS A 122 6.31 -20.82 -1.65
CA LYS A 122 5.92 -19.97 -0.53
C LYS A 122 5.84 -18.50 -0.95
N MET A 123 6.83 -18.00 -1.68
CA MET A 123 6.85 -16.61 -2.13
C MET A 123 5.72 -16.30 -3.12
N GLU A 124 5.43 -17.23 -4.03
CA GLU A 124 4.27 -17.14 -4.93
C GLU A 124 2.94 -17.10 -4.16
N HIS A 125 2.80 -17.91 -3.12
CA HIS A 125 1.61 -17.88 -2.26
C HIS A 125 1.50 -16.54 -1.51
N GLN A 126 2.61 -16.06 -0.93
CA GLN A 126 2.65 -14.79 -0.23
C GLN A 126 2.26 -13.61 -1.14
N ALA A 127 2.77 -13.58 -2.38
CA ALA A 127 2.40 -12.56 -3.36
C ALA A 127 0.88 -12.54 -3.63
N ARG A 128 0.25 -13.72 -3.76
CA ARG A 128 -1.21 -13.86 -3.91
C ARG A 128 -1.98 -13.39 -2.70
N LEU A 129 -1.51 -13.70 -1.49
CA LEU A 129 -2.12 -13.24 -0.25
C LEU A 129 -2.07 -11.71 -0.16
N ILE A 130 -0.90 -11.11 -0.39
CA ILE A 130 -0.72 -9.65 -0.35
C ILE A 130 -1.61 -8.99 -1.41
N ALA A 131 -1.56 -9.42 -2.67
CA ALA A 131 -2.37 -8.83 -3.74
C ALA A 131 -3.89 -8.97 -3.51
N SER A 132 -4.31 -9.95 -2.71
CA SER A 132 -5.72 -10.13 -2.33
C SER A 132 -6.14 -9.30 -1.12
N ALA A 133 -5.20 -8.66 -0.42
CA ALA A 133 -5.49 -7.96 0.84
C ALA A 133 -6.57 -6.86 0.70
N PRO A 134 -6.59 -6.02 -0.35
CA PRO A 134 -7.67 -5.04 -0.52
C PRO A 134 -9.08 -5.67 -0.65
N ARG A 135 -9.16 -6.83 -1.31
CA ARG A 135 -10.43 -7.56 -1.48
C ARG A 135 -10.87 -8.21 -0.16
N LEU A 136 -9.93 -8.77 0.60
CA LEU A 136 -10.20 -9.31 1.93
C LEU A 136 -10.63 -8.21 2.91
N HIS A 137 -10.00 -7.04 2.82
CA HIS A 137 -10.34 -5.86 3.62
C HIS A 137 -11.76 -5.36 3.32
N ALA A 138 -12.16 -5.31 2.04
CA ALA A 138 -13.52 -4.95 1.65
C ALA A 138 -14.58 -5.91 2.25
N VAL A 139 -14.37 -7.22 2.13
CA VAL A 139 -15.27 -8.24 2.71
C VAL A 139 -15.34 -8.12 4.24
N ALA A 140 -14.21 -7.84 4.89
CA ALA A 140 -14.16 -7.63 6.33
C ALA A 140 -14.98 -6.40 6.76
N ARG A 141 -14.92 -5.30 6.00
CA ARG A 141 -15.74 -4.10 6.23
C ARG A 141 -17.22 -4.34 6.00
N GLU A 142 -17.59 -5.11 4.97
CA GLU A 142 -18.98 -5.52 4.75
C GLU A 142 -19.54 -6.30 5.96
N LEU A 143 -18.74 -7.19 6.55
CA LEU A 143 -19.13 -7.91 7.77
C LEU A 143 -19.29 -6.97 8.98
N LEU A 144 -18.41 -5.98 9.15
CA LEU A 144 -18.56 -4.97 10.19
C LEU A 144 -19.86 -4.19 10.04
N THR A 145 -20.18 -3.74 8.82
CA THR A 145 -21.43 -3.03 8.53
C THR A 145 -22.64 -3.90 8.84
N LEU A 146 -22.63 -5.17 8.41
CA LEU A 146 -23.74 -6.09 8.66
C LEU A 146 -24.06 -6.26 10.15
N VAL A 147 -23.02 -6.42 10.98
CA VAL A 147 -23.16 -6.57 12.44
C VAL A 147 -23.58 -5.25 13.09
N ALA A 148 -23.06 -4.11 12.62
CA ALA A 148 -23.40 -2.79 13.14
C ALA A 148 -24.85 -2.38 12.85
N ASP A 149 -25.38 -2.74 11.66
CA ASP A 149 -26.74 -2.41 11.25
C ASP A 149 -27.79 -3.29 11.96
N ASN A 150 -27.40 -4.47 12.45
CA ASN A 150 -28.30 -5.46 13.06
C ASN A 150 -27.71 -6.02 14.37
N PRO A 151 -27.42 -5.19 15.39
CA PRO A 151 -26.65 -5.61 16.56
C PRO A 151 -27.39 -6.64 17.43
N GLU A 152 -28.71 -6.56 17.48
CA GLU A 152 -29.55 -7.44 18.30
C GLU A 152 -29.72 -8.85 17.69
N ASP A 153 -29.57 -8.94 16.36
CA ASP A 153 -29.80 -10.16 15.58
C ASP A 153 -28.48 -10.87 15.18
N ALA A 154 -27.33 -10.25 15.43
CA ALA A 154 -26.02 -10.80 15.10
C ALA A 154 -25.70 -12.03 15.96
N PRO A 155 -25.46 -13.22 15.37
CA PRO A 155 -25.02 -14.39 16.11
C PRO A 155 -23.70 -14.11 16.86
N PRO A 156 -23.50 -14.65 18.09
CA PRO A 156 -22.29 -14.40 18.88
C PRO A 156 -20.98 -14.64 18.12
N ALA A 157 -20.93 -15.66 17.26
CA ALA A 157 -19.76 -15.96 16.43
C ALA A 157 -19.44 -14.86 15.40
N LEU A 158 -20.46 -14.17 14.85
CA LEU A 158 -20.23 -13.03 13.95
C LEU A 158 -19.78 -11.80 14.74
N THR A 159 -20.33 -11.57 15.93
CA THR A 159 -19.87 -10.50 16.83
C THR A 159 -18.40 -10.67 17.20
N ASP A 160 -17.97 -11.88 17.53
CA ASP A 160 -16.56 -12.19 17.82
C ASP A 160 -15.64 -11.94 16.61
N LEU A 161 -16.10 -12.28 15.40
CA LEU A 161 -15.36 -11.99 14.17
C LEU A 161 -15.28 -10.49 13.91
N ALA A 162 -16.37 -9.75 14.10
CA ALA A 162 -16.41 -8.30 13.95
C ALA A 162 -15.43 -7.61 14.92
N GLN A 163 -15.35 -8.07 16.17
CA GLN A 163 -14.36 -7.54 17.13
C GLN A 163 -12.92 -7.76 16.66
N LYS A 164 -12.60 -8.94 16.12
CA LYS A 164 -11.26 -9.23 15.56
C LYS A 164 -10.95 -8.35 14.37
N ILE A 165 -11.91 -8.16 13.47
CA ILE A 165 -11.75 -7.27 12.31
C ILE A 165 -11.56 -5.82 12.77
N ALA A 166 -12.33 -5.35 13.74
CA ALA A 166 -12.18 -3.99 14.28
C ALA A 166 -10.79 -3.74 14.90
N ALA A 167 -10.19 -4.76 15.52
CA ALA A 167 -8.81 -4.67 16.00
C ALA A 167 -7.79 -4.51 14.86
N ILE A 168 -7.99 -5.25 13.74
CA ILE A 168 -7.18 -5.12 12.53
C ILE A 168 -7.37 -3.73 11.89
N GLU A 169 -8.62 -3.25 11.76
CA GLU A 169 -8.91 -1.90 11.23
C GLU A 169 -8.18 -0.82 12.03
N ARG A 170 -8.21 -0.91 13.37
CA ARG A 170 -7.51 0.03 14.23
C ARG A 170 -6.02 0.02 13.96
N TYR A 171 -5.41 -1.16 13.90
CA TYR A 171 -4.00 -1.31 13.57
C TYR A 171 -3.64 -0.73 12.19
N LEU A 172 -4.50 -0.88 11.19
CA LEU A 172 -4.29 -0.30 9.85
C LEU A 172 -4.46 1.23 9.81
N GLN A 173 -5.30 1.79 10.69
CA GLN A 173 -5.56 3.23 10.78
C GLN A 173 -4.52 3.99 11.60
N GLU A 174 -3.76 3.29 12.43
CA GLU A 174 -2.60 3.83 13.13
C GLU A 174 -1.52 4.22 12.11
N ALA A 175 -1.26 5.52 11.98
CA ALA A 175 -0.19 6.00 11.12
C ALA A 175 1.15 5.44 11.64
N PRO A 176 2.04 4.93 10.76
CA PRO A 176 3.37 4.53 11.18
C PRO A 176 4.04 5.70 11.89
N ALA A 177 4.55 5.47 13.11
CA ALA A 177 5.34 6.48 13.79
C ALA A 177 6.52 6.87 12.89
N ALA A 178 6.76 8.17 12.71
CA ALA A 178 7.96 8.62 12.02
C ALA A 178 9.17 7.98 12.70
N GLY A 179 9.96 7.20 11.94
CA GLY A 179 11.21 6.66 12.44
C GLY A 179 12.11 7.81 12.93
N PRO A 180 13.02 7.58 13.88
CA PRO A 180 13.95 8.62 14.31
C PRO A 180 14.64 9.19 13.08
N GLY A 181 14.41 10.48 12.81
CA GLY A 181 14.97 11.17 11.66
C GLY A 181 16.48 10.97 11.64
N SER A 182 17.02 10.47 10.54
CA SER A 182 18.46 10.47 10.32
C SER A 182 18.86 11.91 10.00
N ASP A 183 19.28 12.65 11.04
CA ASP A 183 20.02 13.92 10.90
C ASP A 183 21.32 13.73 10.11
#